data_AF-A0A6B8QN74-F1
#
_entry.id   AF-A0A6B8QN74-F1
#
_cell.length_a   1.000
_cell.length_b   1.000
_cell.length_c   1.000
_cell.angle_alpha   90.00
_cell.angle_beta   90.00
_cell.angle_gamma   90.00
#
_symmetry.space_group_name_H-M   'P 1'
#
loop_
_entity.id
_entity.type
_entity.pdbx_description
1 polymer ?
#
loop_
_entity_poly.entity_id
_entity_poly.type
_entity_poly.pdbx_seq_one_letter_code
_entity_poly.pdbx_strand_id
1 'polypeptide(L)'
;MGNVVSFHKGIDRLTAENLIRIDKPVDEGIRALTQPCYLRWSDGTESQAYLKIFGSNLGTCIINEITGFLIGKACNLPLPNKLGMLQLPEDFVKANQCCEWAIAVSEVPGKTLKMIYKDVGVDSFAPIFDHLFEWSRIEDVLAFDDWIANGDRNIGNVVIAGSSSYYLIDHSDALVKSNWSIGDLDPSRQVDSVLAEGYRYNSRACSDKKRSL
;
A
#
# COMPACT_ATOMS: atom_id res chain seq x y z
N MET A 1 15.19 10.12 -33.83
CA MET A 1 13.87 10.39 -33.22
C MET A 1 13.59 9.24 -32.28
N GLY A 2 13.83 9.42 -30.99
CA GLY A 2 13.65 8.37 -30.00
C GLY A 2 12.15 8.16 -29.76
N ASN A 3 11.69 6.93 -29.91
CA ASN A 3 10.34 6.53 -29.52
C ASN A 3 10.23 6.70 -27.99
N VAL A 4 9.70 7.85 -27.56
CA VAL A 4 9.19 7.99 -26.20
C VAL A 4 7.95 7.12 -26.16
N VAL A 5 8.12 5.88 -25.68
CA VAL A 5 7.00 5.06 -25.22
C VAL A 5 6.40 5.86 -24.06
N SER A 6 5.32 6.59 -24.33
CA SER A 6 4.55 7.26 -23.28
C SER A 6 4.02 6.17 -22.36
N PHE A 7 4.57 6.08 -21.16
CA PHE A 7 3.98 5.23 -20.12
C PHE A 7 2.56 5.73 -19.81
N HIS A 8 1.70 4.79 -19.40
CA HIS A 8 0.32 5.01 -19.01
C HIS A 8 0.16 6.25 -18.11
N LYS A 9 -0.95 6.98 -18.24
CA LYS A 9 -1.34 8.21 -17.50
C LYS A 9 -1.42 8.10 -15.95
N GLY A 10 -0.65 7.23 -15.29
CA GLY A 10 -0.75 7.01 -13.85
C GLY A 10 0.52 6.59 -13.12
N ILE A 11 1.66 6.41 -13.81
CA ILE A 11 2.94 6.09 -13.17
C ILE A 11 4.04 7.00 -13.69
N ASP A 12 4.68 7.72 -12.79
CA ASP A 12 5.78 8.61 -13.10
C ASP A 12 7.07 7.82 -13.32
N ARG A 13 7.85 8.21 -14.33
CA ARG A 13 9.23 7.74 -14.47
C ARG A 13 10.15 8.76 -13.80
N LEU A 14 10.76 8.37 -12.70
CA LEU A 14 11.62 9.22 -11.89
C LEU A 14 13.09 8.88 -12.10
N THR A 15 13.95 9.89 -12.00
CA THR A 15 15.40 9.77 -11.93
C THR A 15 15.91 10.38 -10.63
N ALA A 16 17.21 10.24 -10.35
CA ALA A 16 17.82 10.88 -9.18
C ALA A 16 17.63 12.41 -9.16
N GLU A 17 17.45 13.05 -10.32
CA GLU A 17 17.21 14.49 -10.43
C GLU A 17 15.84 14.92 -9.88
N ASN A 18 14.89 13.98 -9.79
CA ASN A 18 13.60 14.24 -9.17
C ASN A 18 13.68 14.28 -7.64
N LEU A 19 14.74 13.71 -7.03
CA LEU A 19 14.89 13.67 -5.58
C LEU A 19 15.46 14.99 -5.06
N ILE A 20 14.65 15.72 -4.28
CA ILE A 20 15.06 16.99 -3.66
C ILE A 20 15.74 16.72 -2.31
N ARG A 21 15.18 15.80 -1.52
CA ARG A 21 15.69 15.45 -0.19
C ARG A 21 15.41 13.99 0.12
N ILE A 22 16.32 13.34 0.82
CA ILE A 22 16.14 11.99 1.38
C ILE A 22 16.30 12.12 2.91
N ASP A 23 15.31 11.62 3.66
CA ASP A 23 15.31 11.70 5.12
C ASP A 23 15.93 10.43 5.74
N LYS A 24 15.74 10.15 7.04
CA LYS A 24 16.20 8.88 7.62
C LYS A 24 15.20 7.76 7.30
N PRO A 25 15.66 6.53 7.02
CA PRO A 25 14.77 5.39 6.84
C PRO A 25 13.84 5.20 8.03
N VAL A 26 12.63 4.71 7.75
CA VAL A 26 11.65 4.33 8.78
C VAL A 26 11.54 2.81 8.86
N ASP A 27 11.57 2.28 10.08
CA ASP A 27 11.51 0.84 10.37
C ASP A 27 10.05 0.37 10.54
N GLU A 28 9.21 0.66 9.54
CA GLU A 28 7.78 0.34 9.58
C GLU A 28 7.36 -0.76 8.58
N GLY A 29 8.18 -1.01 7.54
CA GLY A 29 7.93 -2.03 6.51
C GLY A 29 8.82 -3.27 6.70
N ILE A 30 8.21 -4.45 6.71
CA ILE A 30 8.94 -5.74 6.87
C ILE A 30 9.73 -6.11 5.60
N ARG A 31 9.25 -5.68 4.42
CA ARG A 31 9.64 -6.22 3.10
C ARG A 31 10.52 -5.30 2.26
N ALA A 32 10.62 -4.04 2.66
CA ALA A 32 11.34 -3.01 1.93
C ALA A 32 12.00 -2.05 2.90
N LEU A 33 13.19 -1.56 2.52
CA LEU A 33 13.69 -0.33 3.10
C LEU A 33 12.75 0.79 2.67
N THR A 34 12.01 1.35 3.63
CA THR A 34 11.12 2.49 3.38
C THR A 34 11.85 3.77 3.74
N GLN A 35 12.08 4.57 2.71
CA GLN A 35 12.90 5.77 2.77
C GLN A 35 12.02 6.99 2.51
N PRO A 36 11.63 7.77 3.55
CA PRO A 36 10.94 9.03 3.34
C PRO A 36 11.83 9.98 2.55
N CYS A 37 11.21 10.73 1.66
CA CYS A 37 11.88 11.66 0.76
C CYS A 37 10.94 12.79 0.37
N TYR A 38 11.53 13.87 -0.15
CA TYR A 38 10.82 14.95 -0.81
C TYR A 38 11.26 14.96 -2.27
N LEU A 39 10.31 14.91 -3.20
CA LEU A 39 10.61 14.76 -4.62
C LEU A 39 9.72 15.66 -5.50
N ARG A 40 10.22 15.96 -6.69
CA ARG A 40 9.50 16.64 -7.77
C ARG A 40 8.96 15.62 -8.76
N TRP A 41 7.65 15.58 -8.92
CA TRP A 41 6.94 14.71 -9.85
C TRP A 41 7.07 15.19 -11.29
N SER A 42 6.70 14.33 -12.24
CA SER A 42 6.82 14.58 -13.69
C SER A 42 5.94 15.72 -14.18
N ASP A 43 4.85 16.03 -13.45
CA ASP A 43 3.98 17.19 -13.72
C ASP A 43 4.49 18.50 -13.10
N GLY A 44 5.68 18.49 -12.50
CA GLY A 44 6.32 19.64 -11.85
C GLY A 44 5.87 19.91 -10.42
N THR A 45 4.86 19.21 -9.90
CA THR A 45 4.47 19.32 -8.49
C THR A 45 5.53 18.70 -7.57
N GLU A 46 5.58 19.14 -6.32
CA GLU A 46 6.48 18.60 -5.31
C GLU A 46 5.67 18.08 -4.13
N SER A 47 6.11 16.98 -3.54
CA SER A 47 5.50 16.48 -2.29
C SER A 47 6.45 15.61 -1.48
N GLN A 48 6.09 15.39 -0.22
CA GLN A 48 6.61 14.27 0.54
C GLN A 48 6.16 12.96 -0.11
N ALA A 49 7.05 11.96 -0.08
CA ALA A 49 6.83 10.64 -0.61
C ALA A 49 7.64 9.60 0.18
N TYR A 50 7.32 8.33 -0.06
CA TYR A 50 8.05 7.19 0.47
C TYR A 50 8.64 6.39 -0.68
N LEU A 51 9.96 6.21 -0.67
CA LEU A 51 10.67 5.30 -1.55
C LEU A 51 10.71 3.92 -0.91
N LYS A 52 10.15 2.92 -1.60
CA LYS A 52 10.23 1.51 -1.25
C LYS A 52 11.32 0.86 -2.08
N ILE A 53 12.37 0.40 -1.41
CA ILE A 53 13.50 -0.32 -2.02
C ILE A 53 13.42 -1.78 -1.58
N PHE A 54 13.24 -2.67 -2.57
CA PHE A 54 13.03 -4.10 -2.34
C PHE A 54 14.32 -4.89 -2.53
N GLY A 55 14.47 -5.99 -1.78
CA GLY A 55 15.59 -6.92 -1.96
C GLY A 55 15.61 -7.54 -3.36
N SER A 56 16.77 -7.96 -3.84
CA SER A 56 16.97 -8.48 -5.21
C SER A 56 16.04 -9.64 -5.61
N ASN A 57 15.57 -10.43 -4.65
CA ASN A 57 14.63 -11.54 -4.84
C ASN A 57 13.14 -11.13 -4.71
N LEU A 58 12.84 -9.84 -4.54
CA LEU A 58 11.50 -9.30 -4.30
C LEU A 58 11.02 -8.39 -5.45
N GLY A 59 11.49 -8.64 -6.67
CA GLY A 59 11.05 -7.88 -7.86
C GLY A 59 9.54 -7.95 -8.11
N THR A 60 8.88 -9.02 -7.67
CA THR A 60 7.42 -9.17 -7.68
C THR A 60 6.71 -8.12 -6.82
N CYS A 61 7.31 -7.62 -5.73
CA CYS A 61 6.72 -6.53 -4.93
C CYS A 61 6.54 -5.24 -5.74
N ILE A 62 7.46 -4.94 -6.66
CA ILE A 62 7.36 -3.77 -7.55
C ILE A 62 6.13 -3.92 -8.45
N ILE A 63 5.93 -5.12 -9.01
CA ILE A 63 4.76 -5.44 -9.84
C ILE A 63 3.48 -5.37 -9.00
N ASN A 64 3.51 -5.86 -7.77
CA ASN A 64 2.37 -5.84 -6.85
C ASN A 64 1.94 -4.42 -6.49
N GLU A 65 2.87 -3.53 -6.14
CA GLU A 65 2.60 -2.12 -5.87
C GLU A 65 2.00 -1.40 -7.08
N ILE A 66 2.59 -1.59 -8.25
CA ILE A 66 2.09 -1.02 -9.51
C ILE A 66 0.68 -1.51 -9.82
N THR A 67 0.47 -2.83 -9.73
CA THR A 67 -0.80 -3.48 -10.08
C THR A 67 -1.91 -3.05 -9.11
N GLY A 68 -1.64 -3.13 -7.79
CA GLY A 68 -2.57 -2.71 -6.76
C GLY A 68 -2.94 -1.22 -6.87
N PHE A 69 -1.95 -0.36 -7.15
CA PHE A 69 -2.19 1.06 -7.35
C PHE A 69 -3.06 1.36 -8.57
N LEU A 70 -2.71 0.82 -9.73
CA LEU A 70 -3.43 1.09 -10.98
C LEU A 70 -4.87 0.58 -10.91
N ILE A 71 -5.07 -0.64 -10.41
CA ILE A 71 -6.41 -1.21 -10.24
C ILE A 71 -7.19 -0.40 -9.22
N GLY A 72 -6.62 -0.13 -8.04
CA GLY A 72 -7.35 0.58 -6.99
C GLY A 72 -7.71 2.01 -7.43
N LYS A 73 -6.86 2.70 -8.20
CA LYS A 73 -7.20 3.97 -8.85
C LYS A 73 -8.37 3.83 -9.82
N ALA A 74 -8.38 2.79 -10.66
CA ALA A 74 -9.49 2.52 -11.57
C ALA A 74 -10.81 2.22 -10.84
N CYS A 75 -10.74 1.61 -9.65
CA CYS A 75 -11.88 1.38 -8.75
C CYS A 75 -12.26 2.61 -7.91
N ASN A 76 -11.63 3.77 -8.13
CA ASN A 76 -11.82 4.99 -7.31
C ASN A 76 -11.64 4.74 -5.80
N LEU A 77 -10.72 3.85 -5.41
CA LEU A 77 -10.35 3.64 -4.02
C LEU A 77 -9.45 4.79 -3.54
N PRO A 78 -9.49 5.14 -2.25
CA PRO A 78 -8.67 6.21 -1.72
C PRO A 78 -7.22 5.72 -1.55
N LEU A 79 -6.43 5.93 -2.60
CA LEU A 79 -5.01 5.66 -2.60
C LEU A 79 -4.23 6.97 -2.56
N PRO A 80 -2.93 6.94 -2.19
CA PRO A 80 -1.98 7.98 -2.55
C PRO A 80 -2.18 8.52 -3.96
N ASN A 81 -1.97 9.82 -4.17
CA ASN A 81 -2.28 10.45 -5.44
C ASN A 81 -1.31 10.06 -6.55
N LYS A 82 -0.06 9.75 -6.21
CA LYS A 82 1.00 9.52 -7.19
C LYS A 82 1.80 8.29 -6.85
N LEU A 83 2.16 7.56 -7.90
CA LEU A 83 3.13 6.47 -7.87
C LEU A 83 4.18 6.73 -8.95
N GLY A 84 5.45 6.48 -8.63
CA GLY A 84 6.54 6.61 -9.57
C GLY A 84 7.54 5.46 -9.45
N MET A 85 8.23 5.18 -10.54
CA MET A 85 9.35 4.23 -10.58
C MET A 85 10.66 5.00 -10.67
N LEU A 86 11.54 4.79 -9.71
CA LEU A 86 12.87 5.40 -9.67
C LEU A 86 13.91 4.33 -10.01
N GLN A 87 14.72 4.59 -11.05
CA GLN A 87 15.88 3.74 -11.32
C GLN A 87 17.00 4.05 -10.32
N LEU A 88 17.48 3.03 -9.61
CA LEU A 88 18.55 3.17 -8.63
C LEU A 88 19.93 3.09 -9.32
N PRO A 89 20.94 3.83 -8.84
CA PRO A 89 22.31 3.73 -9.35
C PRO A 89 22.87 2.31 -9.21
N GLU A 90 23.62 1.84 -10.21
CA GLU A 90 24.14 0.47 -10.24
C GLU A 90 25.00 0.11 -9.01
N ASP A 91 25.85 1.04 -8.57
CA ASP A 91 26.70 0.84 -7.38
C ASP A 91 25.85 0.71 -6.10
N PHE A 92 24.75 1.47 -6.01
CA PHE A 92 23.81 1.35 -4.89
C PHE A 92 23.11 -0.01 -4.91
N VAL A 93 22.68 -0.46 -6.08
CA VAL A 93 22.02 -1.76 -6.28
C VAL A 93 22.93 -2.90 -5.83
N LYS A 94 24.19 -2.89 -6.26
CA LYS A 94 25.19 -3.90 -5.89
C LYS A 94 25.50 -3.87 -4.38
N ALA A 95 25.72 -2.69 -3.81
CA ALA A 95 26.07 -2.55 -2.40
C ALA A 95 24.94 -3.00 -1.46
N ASN A 96 23.68 -2.79 -1.85
CA ASN A 96 22.51 -3.08 -1.01
C ASN A 96 21.78 -4.38 -1.40
N GLN A 97 22.22 -5.08 -2.45
CA GLN A 97 21.60 -6.31 -2.96
C GLN A 97 20.08 -6.16 -3.20
N CYS A 98 19.68 -5.02 -3.75
CA CYS A 98 18.29 -4.66 -3.99
C CYS A 98 17.90 -4.77 -5.48
N CYS A 99 16.63 -4.54 -5.80
CA CYS A 99 16.17 -4.41 -7.18
C CYS A 99 16.71 -3.11 -7.82
N GLU A 100 16.82 -3.11 -9.14
CA GLU A 100 17.24 -1.92 -9.91
C GLU A 100 16.23 -0.76 -9.87
N TRP A 101 14.99 -1.05 -9.53
CA TRP A 101 13.89 -0.10 -9.47
C TRP A 101 13.34 -0.01 -8.05
N ALA A 102 13.12 1.23 -7.60
CA ALA A 102 12.35 1.54 -6.40
C ALA A 102 10.98 2.10 -6.77
N ILE A 103 10.03 1.97 -5.85
CA ILE A 103 8.69 2.58 -5.98
C ILE A 103 8.62 3.82 -5.09
N ALA A 104 8.29 4.97 -5.68
CA ALA A 104 7.94 6.18 -4.96
C ALA A 104 6.42 6.29 -4.85
N VAL A 105 5.89 6.51 -3.65
CA VAL A 105 4.46 6.74 -3.42
C VAL A 105 4.28 8.05 -2.67
N SER A 106 3.41 8.95 -3.15
CA SER A 106 3.15 10.21 -2.46
C SER A 106 2.61 9.97 -1.05
N GLU A 107 2.97 10.83 -0.11
CA GLU A 107 2.36 10.81 1.23
C GLU A 107 0.85 11.06 1.16
N VAL A 108 0.14 10.45 2.10
CA VAL A 108 -1.27 10.75 2.41
C VAL A 108 -1.35 11.33 3.82
N PRO A 109 -2.30 12.24 4.09
CA PRO A 109 -2.45 12.79 5.43
C PRO A 109 -2.87 11.70 6.43
N GLY A 110 -2.51 11.88 7.70
CA GLY A 110 -2.99 11.03 8.79
C GLY A 110 -1.96 10.05 9.36
N LYS A 111 -2.45 9.03 10.07
CA LYS A 111 -1.64 7.96 10.67
C LYS A 111 -2.20 6.60 10.29
N THR A 112 -1.34 5.58 10.23
CA THR A 112 -1.84 4.20 10.11
C THR A 112 -2.65 3.82 11.35
N LEU A 113 -3.65 2.96 11.19
CA LEU A 113 -4.40 2.42 12.33
C LEU A 113 -3.47 1.68 13.30
N LYS A 114 -2.40 1.04 12.80
CA LYS A 114 -1.33 0.44 13.63
C LYS A 114 -0.62 1.46 14.52
N MET A 115 -0.31 2.65 14.02
CA MET A 115 0.29 3.72 14.84
C MET A 115 -0.70 4.21 15.89
N ILE A 116 -1.97 4.41 15.53
CA ILE A 116 -3.00 4.84 16.48
C ILE A 116 -3.18 3.80 17.57
N TYR A 117 -3.26 2.51 17.23
CA TYR A 117 -3.33 1.42 18.20
C TYR A 117 -2.17 1.45 19.20
N LYS A 118 -0.93 1.68 18.72
CA LYS A 118 0.24 1.83 19.59
C LYS A 118 0.13 3.05 20.52
N ASP A 119 -0.42 4.16 20.03
CA ASP A 119 -0.53 5.42 20.77
C ASP A 119 -1.62 5.36 21.86
N VAL A 120 -2.77 4.74 21.59
CA VAL A 120 -3.97 4.82 22.46
C VAL A 120 -4.31 3.52 23.20
N GLY A 121 -3.70 2.39 22.80
CA GLY A 121 -3.98 1.07 23.35
C GLY A 121 -5.34 0.48 22.93
N VAL A 122 -5.62 -0.75 23.35
CA VAL A 122 -6.75 -1.55 22.85
C VAL A 122 -8.12 -0.92 23.15
N ASP A 123 -8.37 -0.46 24.37
CA ASP A 123 -9.69 0.01 24.80
C ASP A 123 -10.14 1.25 24.02
N SER A 124 -9.21 2.18 23.78
CA SER A 124 -9.47 3.40 23.01
C SER A 124 -9.44 3.15 21.50
N PHE A 125 -8.75 2.09 21.05
CA PHE A 125 -8.67 1.73 19.62
C PHE A 125 -9.91 0.98 19.13
N ALA A 126 -10.51 0.13 19.96
CA ALA A 126 -11.68 -0.66 19.59
C ALA A 126 -12.79 0.15 18.89
N PRO A 127 -13.28 1.29 19.42
CA PRO A 127 -14.31 2.07 18.73
C PRO A 127 -13.83 2.69 17.42
N ILE A 128 -12.54 3.04 17.30
CA ILE A 128 -11.95 3.54 16.04
C ILE A 128 -11.93 2.44 14.98
N PHE A 129 -11.58 1.22 15.40
CA PHE A 129 -11.57 0.06 14.55
C PHE A 129 -12.97 -0.38 14.13
N ASP A 130 -13.96 -0.31 15.02
CA ASP A 130 -15.36 -0.58 14.67
C ASP A 130 -15.88 0.44 13.64
N HIS A 131 -15.50 1.71 13.77
CA HIS A 131 -15.89 2.75 12.80
C HIS A 131 -15.30 2.53 11.39
N LEU A 132 -14.17 1.83 11.27
CA LEU A 132 -13.65 1.41 9.96
C LEU A 132 -14.65 0.55 9.20
N PHE A 133 -15.42 -0.31 9.87
CA PHE A 133 -16.41 -1.17 9.24
C PHE A 133 -17.74 -0.47 8.94
N GLU A 134 -17.93 0.73 9.46
CA GLU A 134 -19.03 1.63 9.08
C GLU A 134 -18.67 2.52 7.88
N TRP A 135 -17.40 2.51 7.47
CA TRP A 135 -16.94 3.26 6.31
C TRP A 135 -17.66 2.77 5.05
N SER A 136 -18.33 3.69 4.34
CA SER A 136 -19.18 3.38 3.19
C SER A 136 -18.47 2.69 2.01
N ARG A 137 -17.13 2.66 1.99
CA ARG A 137 -16.34 2.00 0.94
C ARG A 137 -15.72 0.69 1.41
N ILE A 138 -15.96 0.22 2.64
CA ILE A 138 -15.30 -0.97 3.17
C ILE A 138 -15.51 -2.19 2.28
N GLU A 139 -16.74 -2.40 1.79
CA GLU A 139 -17.06 -3.51 0.89
C GLU A 139 -16.31 -3.42 -0.44
N ASP A 140 -16.12 -2.22 -1.00
CA ASP A 140 -15.29 -2.01 -2.20
C ASP A 140 -13.83 -2.39 -1.94
N VAL A 141 -13.31 -2.08 -0.75
CA VAL A 141 -11.94 -2.44 -0.36
C VAL A 141 -11.78 -3.95 -0.23
N LEU A 142 -12.74 -4.61 0.44
CA LEU A 142 -12.73 -6.06 0.60
C LEU A 142 -12.80 -6.77 -0.77
N ALA A 143 -13.73 -6.33 -1.63
CA ALA A 143 -13.85 -6.89 -2.99
C ALA A 143 -12.59 -6.65 -3.83
N PHE A 144 -11.96 -5.48 -3.70
CA PHE A 144 -10.69 -5.20 -4.36
C PHE A 144 -9.57 -6.11 -3.88
N ASP A 145 -9.34 -6.21 -2.56
CA ASP A 145 -8.27 -7.03 -2.01
C ASP A 145 -8.49 -8.51 -2.31
N ASP A 146 -9.73 -9.01 -2.30
CA ASP A 146 -10.08 -10.37 -2.76
C ASP A 146 -9.72 -10.54 -4.25
N TRP A 147 -10.08 -9.59 -5.11
CA TRP A 147 -9.83 -9.68 -6.54
C TRP A 147 -8.34 -9.71 -6.89
N ILE A 148 -7.53 -8.91 -6.21
CA ILE A 148 -6.07 -8.90 -6.41
C ILE A 148 -5.35 -9.92 -5.52
N ALA A 149 -6.08 -10.76 -4.78
CA ALA A 149 -5.53 -11.73 -3.83
C ALA A 149 -4.52 -11.11 -2.84
N ASN A 150 -4.88 -9.96 -2.25
CA ASN A 150 -4.06 -9.27 -1.26
C ASN A 150 -4.45 -9.68 0.17
N GLY A 151 -3.80 -10.73 0.67
CA GLY A 151 -4.01 -11.22 2.03
C GLY A 151 -3.50 -10.27 3.13
N ASP A 152 -2.61 -9.34 2.79
CA ASP A 152 -1.91 -8.49 3.77
C ASP A 152 -2.63 -7.17 4.06
N ARG A 153 -3.88 -6.94 3.61
CA ARG A 153 -4.62 -5.75 4.05
C ARG A 153 -4.91 -5.83 5.55
N ASN A 154 -4.04 -5.20 6.34
CA ASN A 154 -4.09 -5.12 7.80
C ASN A 154 -4.10 -3.66 8.28
N ILE A 155 -4.19 -3.43 9.60
CA ILE A 155 -4.26 -2.07 10.21
C ILE A 155 -3.00 -1.21 9.98
N GLY A 156 -1.87 -1.80 9.59
CA GLY A 156 -0.69 -1.05 9.14
C GLY A 156 -0.83 -0.50 7.72
N ASN A 157 -1.73 -1.08 6.93
CA ASN A 157 -1.92 -0.77 5.50
C ASN A 157 -3.17 0.09 5.25
N VAL A 158 -3.69 0.70 6.31
CA VAL A 158 -4.80 1.67 6.28
C VAL A 158 -4.40 2.90 7.08
N VAL A 159 -4.39 4.05 6.41
CA VAL A 159 -4.18 5.37 7.01
C VAL A 159 -5.53 6.03 7.24
N ILE A 160 -5.70 6.68 8.39
CA ILE A 160 -6.88 7.49 8.71
C ILE A 160 -6.47 8.96 8.91
N ALA A 161 -7.18 9.84 8.21
CA ALA A 161 -7.05 11.30 8.26
C ALA A 161 -8.34 11.92 8.78
N GLY A 162 -8.43 12.14 10.09
CA GLY A 162 -9.68 12.58 10.72
C GLY A 162 -10.73 11.47 10.79
N SER A 163 -11.99 11.79 11.05
CA SER A 163 -13.00 10.78 11.42
C SER A 163 -13.48 9.86 10.30
N SER A 164 -13.28 10.23 9.02
CA SER A 164 -13.93 9.52 7.90
C SER A 164 -13.14 9.49 6.60
N SER A 165 -11.88 9.94 6.61
CA SER A 165 -11.01 9.83 5.43
C SER A 165 -10.00 8.71 5.65
N TYR A 166 -10.16 7.64 4.89
CA TYR A 166 -9.26 6.49 4.90
C TYR A 166 -8.44 6.48 3.62
N TYR A 167 -7.21 6.00 3.70
CA TYR A 167 -6.36 5.72 2.55
C TYR A 167 -5.79 4.32 2.66
N LEU A 168 -5.80 3.58 1.55
CA LEU A 168 -5.10 2.30 1.45
C LEU A 168 -3.69 2.56 0.96
N ILE A 169 -2.73 1.96 1.65
CA ILE A 169 -1.32 2.00 1.29
C ILE A 169 -0.78 0.57 1.28
N ASP A 170 0.37 0.39 0.68
CA ASP A 170 1.09 -0.89 0.64
C ASP A 170 0.29 -2.02 -0.02
N HIS A 171 0.68 -2.33 -1.25
CA HIS A 171 0.14 -3.44 -2.01
C HIS A 171 1.22 -4.48 -2.30
N SER A 172 2.35 -4.46 -1.58
CA SER A 172 3.51 -5.32 -1.87
C SER A 172 3.19 -6.83 -1.80
N ASP A 173 2.10 -7.21 -1.13
CA ASP A 173 1.61 -8.59 -1.00
C ASP A 173 0.35 -8.91 -1.82
N ALA A 174 0.01 -8.04 -2.77
CA ALA A 174 -0.93 -8.40 -3.82
C ALA A 174 -0.44 -9.64 -4.60
N LEU A 175 -1.36 -10.26 -5.34
CA LEU A 175 -1.10 -11.46 -6.11
C LEU A 175 -0.54 -12.58 -5.22
N VAL A 176 -1.20 -12.80 -4.08
CA VAL A 176 -0.98 -13.91 -3.12
C VAL A 176 0.13 -13.66 -2.08
N LYS A 177 1.31 -13.15 -2.46
CA LYS A 177 2.42 -12.86 -1.54
C LYS A 177 3.52 -12.03 -2.20
N SER A 178 4.44 -11.47 -1.42
CA SER A 178 5.51 -10.59 -1.92
C SER A 178 6.48 -11.23 -2.92
N ASN A 179 6.70 -12.55 -2.86
CA ASN A 179 7.62 -13.31 -3.70
C ASN A 179 6.93 -14.47 -4.42
N TRP A 180 5.74 -14.21 -4.97
CA TRP A 180 4.97 -15.23 -5.67
C TRP A 180 5.73 -15.80 -6.87
N SER A 181 5.48 -17.09 -7.11
CA SER A 181 5.91 -17.83 -8.29
C SER A 181 4.69 -18.21 -9.11
N ILE A 182 4.89 -18.76 -10.31
CA ILE A 182 3.79 -19.26 -11.15
C ILE A 182 2.93 -20.28 -10.39
N GLY A 183 3.55 -21.12 -9.54
CA GLY A 183 2.82 -22.11 -8.75
C GLY A 183 1.96 -21.54 -7.63
N ASP A 184 2.14 -20.26 -7.27
CA ASP A 184 1.30 -19.58 -6.28
C ASP A 184 0.02 -19.01 -6.89
N LEU A 185 -0.02 -18.80 -8.21
CA LEU A 185 -1.14 -18.23 -8.95
C LEU A 185 -2.20 -19.29 -9.26
N ASP A 186 -2.78 -19.86 -8.21
CA ASP A 186 -3.80 -20.90 -8.27
C ASP A 186 -5.21 -20.30 -8.19
N PRO A 187 -6.07 -20.49 -9.21
CA PRO A 187 -7.42 -19.93 -9.22
C PRO A 187 -8.35 -20.56 -8.16
N SER A 188 -7.99 -21.71 -7.59
CA SER A 188 -8.73 -22.35 -6.50
C SER A 188 -8.30 -21.83 -5.12
N ARG A 189 -7.20 -21.07 -5.05
CA ARG A 189 -6.70 -20.52 -3.80
C ARG A 189 -7.60 -19.41 -3.31
N GLN A 190 -8.04 -19.57 -2.06
CA GLN A 190 -8.68 -18.49 -1.33
C GLN A 190 -7.62 -17.66 -0.62
N VAL A 191 -7.69 -16.34 -0.80
CA VAL A 191 -6.83 -15.39 -0.11
C VAL A 191 -7.75 -14.37 0.54
N ASP A 192 -7.97 -14.54 1.83
CA ASP A 192 -8.71 -13.57 2.63
C ASP A 192 -7.74 -12.51 3.17
N SER A 193 -8.16 -11.26 3.11
CA SER A 193 -7.41 -10.19 3.75
C SER A 193 -7.64 -10.15 5.26
N VAL A 194 -6.66 -9.67 6.02
CA VAL A 194 -6.79 -9.51 7.49
C VAL A 194 -8.00 -8.64 7.85
N LEU A 195 -8.30 -7.60 7.05
CA LEU A 195 -9.52 -6.80 7.23
C LEU A 195 -10.80 -7.57 6.92
N ALA A 196 -10.82 -8.45 5.92
CA ALA A 196 -11.98 -9.29 5.61
C ALA A 196 -12.32 -10.21 6.79
N GLU A 197 -11.31 -10.81 7.43
CA GLU A 197 -11.48 -11.58 8.65
C GLU A 197 -12.08 -10.74 9.78
N GLY A 198 -11.53 -9.54 10.02
CA GLY A 198 -12.05 -8.61 11.02
C GLY A 198 -13.49 -8.18 10.77
N TYR A 199 -13.84 -7.88 9.51
CA TYR A 199 -15.18 -7.47 9.11
C TYR A 199 -16.22 -8.59 9.34
N ARG A 200 -15.88 -9.83 8.99
CA ARG A 200 -16.74 -11.00 9.21
C ARG A 200 -16.97 -11.25 10.70
N TYR A 201 -15.94 -11.07 11.53
CA TYR A 201 -16.06 -11.19 12.98
C TYR A 201 -17.03 -10.12 13.55
N ASN A 202 -16.82 -8.85 13.19
CA ASN A 202 -17.68 -7.74 13.64
C ASN A 202 -19.14 -7.95 13.21
N SER A 203 -19.38 -8.35 11.96
CA SER A 203 -20.71 -8.60 11.41
C SER A 203 -21.48 -9.69 12.18
N ARG A 204 -20.80 -10.80 12.53
CA ARG A 204 -21.38 -11.88 13.34
C ARG A 204 -21.73 -11.41 14.74
N ALA A 205 -20.83 -10.69 15.40
CA ALA A 205 -21.05 -10.18 16.75
C ALA A 205 -22.24 -9.21 16.83
N CYS A 206 -22.43 -8.35 15.83
CA CYS A 206 -23.59 -7.47 15.70
C CYS A 206 -24.89 -8.27 15.49
N SER A 207 -24.85 -9.35 14.71
CA SER A 207 -26.02 -10.20 14.48
C SER A 207 -26.49 -10.94 15.74
N ASP A 208 -25.55 -11.40 16.57
CA ASP A 208 -25.86 -12.08 17.83
C ASP A 208 -26.44 -11.11 18.87
N LYS A 209 -25.89 -9.88 18.97
CA LYS A 209 -26.45 -8.83 19.83
C LYS A 209 -27.90 -8.46 19.48
N LYS A 210 -28.25 -8.46 18.19
CA LYS A 210 -29.63 -8.21 17.72
C LYS A 210 -30.60 -9.35 18.00
N ARG A 211 -30.11 -10.59 18.21
CA ARG A 211 -30.93 -11.75 18.55
C ARG A 211 -31.17 -11.91 20.06
N SER A 212 -30.37 -11.24 20.89
CA SER A 212 -30.46 -11.24 22.36
C SER A 212 -31.31 -10.11 22.95
N LEU A 213 -31.92 -9.26 22.11
CA LEU A 213 -32.84 -8.18 22.47
C LEU A 213 -34.26 -8.53 21.99
#